data_AF-A0A8H5XYU9-F1
#
_entry.id   AF-A0A8H5XYU9-F1
#
_cell.length_a   1.000
_cell.length_b   1.000
_cell.length_c   1.000
_cell.angle_alpha   90.00
_cell.angle_beta   90.00
_cell.angle_gamma   90.00
#
_symmetry.space_group_name_H-M   'P 1'
#
loop_
_entity.id
_entity.type
_entity.pdbx_description
1 polymer ?
#
loop_
_entity_poly.entity_id
_entity_poly.type
_entity_poly.pdbx_seq_one_letter_code
_entity_poly.pdbx_strand_id
1 'polypeptide(L)'
;MASELRRPRINYSRLSTSKDEVRFLEIEPANTVNDQVVCRLVTLPLSRDVEFIAISSLLGDPADQDRILLDRSPIPVPVHIALALKHVRAVFYPAVSKSSESLGREKRSPNWLRSLLRHLGGREVDNRPKLRVWIDCICVNSMDSRENSKSRVIMYHVYQRAQMVVGWVGLKIPQTDLGIQLIQAFDNAMPETWQEPGDKEEHPENYSPHHEWAIPIIHLFDPQSDAAIGTADFLNRNFFHRRWILEEMAMARVPTFLIGDAIVSWKQLLRLNLAMEEFKDHESNVCPASTRPMIHEFPLGTIHALLDEFEKRKKMAKMESLNSTSVTGSVTSADSISHQDSNTRSIP
;
A
#
# COMPACT_ATOMS: atom_id res chain seq x y z
N MET A 1 -19.96 1.88 -33.35
CA MET A 1 -19.52 0.49 -33.64
C MET A 1 -17.99 0.40 -33.76
N ALA A 2 -17.26 0.84 -32.72
CA ALA A 2 -15.79 0.80 -32.67
C ALA A 2 -15.25 0.32 -31.30
N SER A 3 -16.12 -0.23 -30.43
CA SER A 3 -15.81 -0.56 -29.04
C SER A 3 -15.70 -2.07 -28.75
N GLU A 4 -15.85 -2.94 -29.75
CA GLU A 4 -15.79 -4.40 -29.57
C GLU A 4 -14.45 -5.03 -30.00
N LEU A 5 -13.60 -4.28 -30.70
CA LEU A 5 -12.30 -4.77 -31.13
C LEU A 5 -11.27 -4.58 -30.02
N ARG A 6 -10.75 -5.71 -29.52
CA ARG A 6 -9.52 -5.87 -28.69
C ARG A 6 -9.66 -5.83 -27.16
N ARG A 7 -10.74 -6.35 -26.57
CA ARG A 7 -10.69 -6.80 -25.17
C ARG A 7 -10.36 -8.29 -25.11
N PRO A 8 -9.44 -8.73 -24.22
CA PRO A 8 -9.04 -10.12 -24.13
C PRO A 8 -10.24 -11.01 -23.81
N ARG A 9 -10.44 -12.09 -24.59
CA ARG A 9 -11.44 -13.13 -24.28
C ARG A 9 -10.88 -14.00 -23.15
N ILE A 10 -11.07 -13.54 -21.93
CA ILE A 10 -10.75 -14.29 -20.71
C ILE A 10 -11.91 -15.25 -20.44
N ASN A 11 -11.61 -16.53 -20.24
CA ASN A 11 -12.61 -17.53 -19.90
C ASN A 11 -12.88 -17.49 -18.39
N TYR A 12 -13.93 -16.77 -18.01
CA TYR A 12 -14.32 -16.62 -16.61
C TYR A 12 -15.18 -17.80 -16.13
N SER A 13 -14.78 -18.43 -15.02
CA SER A 13 -15.66 -19.33 -14.27
C SER A 13 -16.72 -18.52 -13.52
N ARG A 14 -17.95 -19.05 -13.40
CA ARG A 14 -19.05 -18.36 -12.71
C ARG A 14 -18.76 -18.28 -11.21
N LEU A 15 -18.83 -17.07 -10.63
CA LEU A 15 -18.65 -16.87 -9.19
C LEU A 15 -19.87 -17.36 -8.40
N SER A 16 -19.63 -18.10 -7.32
CA SER A 16 -20.67 -18.48 -6.37
C SER A 16 -21.07 -17.30 -5.49
N THR A 17 -22.35 -16.94 -5.53
CA THR A 17 -22.89 -15.87 -4.67
C THR A 17 -23.12 -16.27 -3.22
N SER A 18 -23.01 -17.55 -2.87
CA SER A 18 -23.14 -18.02 -1.47
C SER A 18 -21.80 -18.07 -0.72
N LYS A 19 -20.68 -17.93 -1.44
CA LYS A 19 -19.32 -18.10 -0.89
C LYS A 19 -18.45 -16.84 -0.96
N ASP A 20 -19.03 -15.71 -1.38
CA ASP A 20 -18.31 -14.45 -1.62
C ASP A 20 -16.99 -14.65 -2.41
N GLU A 21 -17.09 -15.39 -3.51
CA GLU A 21 -15.93 -15.73 -4.35
C GLU A 21 -15.43 -14.54 -5.17
N VAL A 22 -14.11 -14.43 -5.26
CA VAL A 22 -13.40 -13.44 -6.08
C VAL A 22 -12.32 -14.17 -6.88
N ARG A 23 -11.94 -13.61 -8.03
CA ARG A 23 -10.84 -14.14 -8.85
C ARG A 23 -9.53 -13.45 -8.49
N PHE A 24 -8.44 -14.21 -8.53
CA PHE A 24 -7.09 -13.73 -8.32
C PHE A 24 -6.17 -14.24 -9.43
N LEU A 25 -5.12 -13.47 -9.69
CA LEU A 25 -3.98 -13.91 -10.46
C LEU A 25 -2.97 -14.58 -9.54
N GLU A 26 -2.57 -15.80 -9.88
CA GLU A 26 -1.36 -16.42 -9.31
C GLU A 26 -0.23 -16.27 -10.31
N ILE A 27 0.71 -15.36 -10.02
CA ILE A 27 1.79 -14.99 -10.92
C ILE A 27 3.00 -15.90 -10.68
N GLU A 28 3.57 -16.44 -11.76
CA GLU A 28 4.79 -17.24 -11.75
C GLU A 28 6.06 -16.36 -11.63
N PRO A 29 7.17 -16.87 -11.08
CA PRO A 29 8.43 -16.12 -11.02
C PRO A 29 9.01 -15.85 -12.40
N ALA A 30 9.96 -14.91 -12.45
CA ALA A 30 10.74 -14.60 -13.65
C ALA A 30 12.21 -14.37 -13.28
N ASN A 31 13.08 -14.46 -14.29
CA ASN A 31 14.51 -14.17 -14.14
C ASN A 31 14.77 -12.67 -14.25
N THR A 32 14.02 -11.97 -15.10
CA THR A 32 14.14 -10.52 -15.29
C THR A 32 12.79 -9.82 -15.22
N VAL A 33 12.79 -8.51 -14.92
CA VAL A 33 11.57 -7.70 -14.94
C VAL A 33 10.91 -7.67 -16.32
N ASN A 34 11.69 -7.84 -17.39
CA ASN A 34 11.21 -7.75 -18.78
C ASN A 34 10.56 -9.05 -19.26
N ASP A 35 10.79 -10.18 -18.58
CA ASP A 35 10.22 -11.47 -18.96
C ASP A 35 8.69 -11.37 -19.02
N GLN A 36 8.08 -12.14 -19.92
CA GLN A 36 6.64 -12.15 -20.05
C GLN A 36 5.96 -12.56 -18.74
N VAL A 37 4.82 -11.94 -18.41
CA VAL A 37 4.02 -12.34 -17.24
C VAL A 37 3.29 -13.63 -17.57
N VAL A 38 3.50 -14.64 -16.74
CA VAL A 38 2.79 -15.92 -16.79
C VAL A 38 1.99 -16.05 -15.51
N CYS A 39 0.69 -16.29 -15.62
CA CYS A 39 -0.19 -16.39 -14.47
C CYS A 39 -1.39 -17.31 -14.72
N ARG A 40 -2.05 -17.69 -13.63
CA ARG A 40 -3.31 -18.43 -13.64
C ARG A 40 -4.42 -17.61 -13.04
N LEU A 41 -5.64 -17.76 -13.55
CA LEU A 41 -6.83 -17.17 -12.94
C LEU A 41 -7.45 -18.20 -11.98
N VAL A 42 -7.44 -17.90 -10.68
CA VAL A 42 -8.01 -18.77 -9.65
C VAL A 42 -9.21 -18.12 -8.98
N THR A 43 -10.24 -18.91 -8.68
CA THR A 43 -11.42 -18.46 -7.94
C THR A 43 -11.33 -18.94 -6.51
N LEU A 44 -11.31 -18.02 -5.55
CA LEU A 44 -11.19 -18.31 -4.13
C LEU A 44 -12.21 -17.48 -3.33
N PRO A 45 -12.65 -17.95 -2.15
CA PRO A 45 -13.49 -17.15 -1.27
C PRO A 45 -12.71 -15.94 -0.76
N LEU A 46 -13.38 -14.81 -0.58
CA LEU A 46 -12.79 -13.61 0.03
C LEU A 46 -12.75 -13.72 1.57
N SER A 47 -12.13 -14.79 2.07
CA SER A 47 -11.97 -15.08 3.50
C SER A 47 -10.66 -14.51 4.07
N ARG A 48 -10.50 -14.54 5.39
CA ARG A 48 -9.27 -14.07 6.06
C ARG A 48 -8.05 -14.96 5.80
N ASP A 49 -8.27 -16.21 5.39
CA ASP A 49 -7.20 -17.19 5.13
C ASP A 49 -6.58 -17.02 3.73
N VAL A 50 -7.22 -16.23 2.87
CA VAL A 50 -6.72 -15.94 1.53
C VAL A 50 -5.94 -14.63 1.55
N GLU A 51 -4.62 -14.75 1.51
CA GLU A 51 -3.74 -13.59 1.42
C GLU A 51 -3.42 -13.25 -0.04
N PHE A 52 -3.43 -11.95 -0.33
CA PHE A 52 -3.17 -11.39 -1.66
C PHE A 52 -2.76 -9.92 -1.57
N ILE A 53 -2.15 -9.43 -2.66
CA ILE A 53 -1.91 -8.01 -2.93
C ILE A 53 -2.97 -7.52 -3.90
N ALA A 54 -3.55 -6.34 -3.71
CA ALA A 54 -4.34 -5.70 -4.75
C ALA A 54 -3.52 -4.63 -5.47
N ILE A 55 -3.67 -4.53 -6.79
CA ILE A 55 -3.07 -3.47 -7.60
C ILE A 55 -4.18 -2.46 -7.92
N SER A 56 -3.95 -1.20 -7.58
CA SER A 56 -4.68 -0.05 -8.13
C SER A 56 -3.80 0.58 -9.21
N SER A 57 -4.33 0.77 -10.41
CA SER A 57 -3.57 1.26 -11.56
C SER A 57 -4.48 1.99 -12.53
N LEU A 58 -3.92 2.95 -13.28
CA LEU A 58 -4.57 3.43 -14.49
C LEU A 58 -4.57 2.32 -15.54
N LEU A 59 -5.56 2.31 -16.44
CA LEU A 59 -5.57 1.34 -17.55
C LEU A 59 -4.49 1.66 -18.59
N GLY A 60 -4.19 2.95 -18.81
CA GLY A 60 -3.33 3.41 -19.91
C GLY A 60 -4.08 3.53 -21.23
N ASP A 61 -3.33 3.68 -22.33
CA ASP A 61 -3.90 3.75 -23.69
C ASP A 61 -4.39 2.36 -24.13
N PRO A 62 -5.68 2.17 -24.43
CA PRO A 62 -6.19 0.88 -24.91
C PRO A 62 -5.64 0.49 -26.30
N ALA A 63 -5.08 1.41 -27.09
CA ALA A 63 -4.45 1.10 -28.36
C ALA A 63 -3.06 0.45 -28.17
N ASP A 64 -2.38 0.77 -27.07
CA ASP A 64 -1.04 0.31 -26.76
C ASP A 64 -1.08 -0.95 -25.87
N GLN A 65 -0.80 -2.12 -26.46
CA GLN A 65 -1.04 -3.42 -25.85
C GLN A 65 0.25 -4.26 -25.80
N ASP A 66 0.48 -4.93 -24.67
CA ASP A 66 1.44 -6.03 -24.51
C ASP A 66 0.67 -7.36 -24.32
N ARG A 67 1.37 -8.49 -24.31
CA ARG A 67 0.76 -9.82 -24.09
C ARG A 67 1.25 -10.47 -22.81
N ILE A 68 0.31 -10.96 -22.01
CA ILE A 68 0.57 -11.85 -20.88
C ILE A 68 0.03 -13.25 -21.17
N LEU A 69 0.59 -14.28 -20.55
CA LEU A 69 0.08 -15.66 -20.63
C LEU A 69 -0.83 -15.93 -19.42
N LEU A 70 -2.14 -15.96 -19.65
CA LEU A 70 -3.15 -16.31 -18.65
C LEU A 70 -3.71 -17.70 -18.94
N ASP A 71 -3.58 -18.63 -17.99
CA ASP A 71 -4.02 -20.03 -18.17
C ASP A 71 -3.48 -20.66 -19.47
N ARG A 72 -2.19 -20.40 -19.74
CA ARG A 72 -1.45 -20.81 -20.96
C ARG A 72 -1.94 -20.16 -22.26
N SER A 73 -2.88 -19.23 -22.19
CA SER A 73 -3.40 -18.51 -23.35
C SER A 73 -2.85 -17.08 -23.39
N PRO A 74 -2.26 -16.62 -24.52
CA PRO A 74 -1.82 -15.25 -24.64
C PRO A 74 -3.02 -14.32 -24.73
N ILE A 75 -3.07 -13.32 -23.83
CA ILE A 75 -4.11 -12.30 -23.83
C ILE A 75 -3.48 -10.90 -23.99
N PRO A 76 -4.06 -10.01 -24.81
CA PRO A 76 -3.64 -8.62 -24.86
C PRO A 76 -4.09 -7.88 -23.60
N VAL A 77 -3.19 -7.11 -23.00
CA VAL A 77 -3.50 -6.15 -21.94
C VAL A 77 -2.79 -4.83 -22.26
N PRO A 78 -3.32 -3.68 -21.82
CA PRO A 78 -2.63 -2.41 -22.01
C PRO A 78 -1.19 -2.48 -21.47
N VAL A 79 -0.24 -1.84 -22.16
CA VAL A 79 1.18 -1.86 -21.76
C VAL A 79 1.37 -1.44 -20.31
N HIS A 80 0.62 -0.43 -19.85
CA HIS A 80 0.69 0.05 -18.48
C HIS A 80 0.31 -1.02 -17.45
N ILE A 81 -0.66 -1.89 -17.75
CA ILE A 81 -1.06 -3.03 -16.91
C ILE A 81 -0.01 -4.14 -16.95
N ALA A 82 0.55 -4.45 -18.13
CA ALA A 82 1.64 -5.41 -18.25
C ALA A 82 2.86 -4.99 -17.43
N LEU A 83 3.23 -3.70 -17.48
CA LEU A 83 4.29 -3.13 -16.65
C LEU A 83 3.96 -3.22 -15.16
N ALA A 84 2.73 -2.88 -14.75
CA ALA A 84 2.31 -3.02 -13.35
C ALA A 84 2.55 -4.45 -12.84
N LEU A 85 2.10 -5.46 -13.61
CA LEU A 85 2.27 -6.88 -13.26
C LEU A 85 3.74 -7.31 -13.25
N LYS A 86 4.55 -6.87 -14.23
CA LYS A 86 5.99 -7.15 -14.30
C LYS A 86 6.73 -6.62 -13.08
N HIS A 87 6.47 -5.37 -12.70
CA HIS A 87 7.13 -4.70 -11.58
C HIS A 87 6.64 -5.22 -10.22
N VAL A 88 5.34 -5.45 -10.06
CA VAL A 88 4.80 -6.10 -8.86
C VAL A 88 5.41 -7.49 -8.67
N ARG A 89 5.49 -8.29 -9.73
CA ARG A 89 6.18 -9.59 -9.69
C ARG A 89 7.64 -9.43 -9.24
N ALA A 90 8.40 -8.55 -9.89
CA ALA A 90 9.83 -8.37 -9.60
C ALA A 90 10.09 -7.93 -8.14
N VAL A 91 9.25 -7.04 -7.60
CA VAL A 91 9.44 -6.47 -6.25
C VAL A 91 8.92 -7.40 -5.16
N PHE A 92 7.76 -8.03 -5.35
CA PHE A 92 7.05 -8.72 -4.28
C PHE A 92 7.23 -10.25 -4.30
N TYR A 93 7.48 -10.88 -5.46
CA TYR A 93 7.70 -12.32 -5.52
C TYR A 93 8.89 -12.79 -4.65
N PRO A 94 10.06 -12.09 -4.63
CA PRO A 94 11.19 -12.52 -3.81
C PRO A 94 10.92 -12.49 -2.30
N ALA A 95 9.94 -11.71 -1.84
CA ALA A 95 9.54 -11.67 -0.44
C ALA A 95 8.64 -12.86 -0.04
N VAL A 96 7.99 -13.49 -1.03
CA VAL A 96 7.08 -14.63 -0.88
C VAL A 96 7.85 -15.97 -0.95
N SER A 97 8.98 -16.01 -1.66
CA SER A 97 9.80 -17.22 -1.78
C SER A 97 10.63 -17.50 -0.52
N LYS A 98 10.30 -18.59 0.21
CA LYS A 98 10.99 -19.02 1.44
C LYS A 98 12.32 -19.75 1.20
N SER A 99 12.66 -20.10 -0.04
CA SER A 99 13.91 -20.82 -0.36
C SER A 99 15.05 -19.87 -0.71
N SER A 100 16.07 -19.96 0.14
CA SER A 100 17.42 -19.39 0.07
C SER A 100 18.23 -19.85 -1.15
N GLU A 101 19.40 -19.21 -1.34
CA GLU A 101 20.58 -19.63 -2.13
C GLU A 101 20.73 -19.18 -3.61
N SER A 102 21.75 -18.32 -3.77
CA SER A 102 22.53 -17.95 -4.96
C SER A 102 21.85 -17.76 -6.31
N LEU A 103 21.72 -16.49 -6.72
CA LEU A 103 22.38 -15.97 -7.92
C LEU A 103 22.61 -14.46 -7.74
N GLY A 104 23.89 -14.08 -7.75
CA GLY A 104 24.45 -12.73 -7.86
C GLY A 104 23.71 -11.56 -7.21
N ARG A 105 24.24 -11.02 -6.10
CA ARG A 105 24.19 -9.58 -5.71
C ARG A 105 22.87 -8.80 -5.89
N GLU A 106 21.71 -9.45 -5.95
CA GLU A 106 20.41 -8.78 -6.11
C GLU A 106 19.86 -8.38 -4.73
N LYS A 107 19.33 -7.15 -4.66
CA LYS A 107 18.78 -6.53 -3.45
C LYS A 107 17.81 -7.48 -2.75
N ARG A 108 18.21 -7.99 -1.57
CA ARG A 108 17.31 -8.78 -0.71
C ARG A 108 16.07 -7.94 -0.38
N SER A 109 14.89 -8.53 -0.47
CA SER A 109 13.64 -7.86 -0.05
C SER A 109 13.76 -7.35 1.39
N PRO A 110 13.26 -6.15 1.70
CA PRO A 110 13.29 -5.60 3.06
C PRO A 110 12.61 -6.53 4.08
N ASN A 111 13.10 -6.52 5.31
CA ASN A 111 12.56 -7.38 6.39
C ASN A 111 11.09 -7.11 6.68
N TRP A 112 10.67 -5.84 6.67
CA TRP A 112 9.27 -5.47 6.86
C TRP A 112 8.39 -6.08 5.76
N LEU A 113 8.87 -6.10 4.51
CA LEU A 113 8.14 -6.64 3.37
C LEU A 113 8.02 -8.17 3.47
N ARG A 114 9.10 -8.85 3.86
CA ARG A 114 9.07 -10.30 4.14
C ARG A 114 8.15 -10.63 5.30
N SER A 115 8.13 -9.83 6.35
CA SER A 115 7.23 -10.03 7.50
C SER A 115 5.77 -9.90 7.08
N LEU A 116 5.46 -8.86 6.31
CA LEU A 116 4.11 -8.60 5.79
C LEU A 116 3.64 -9.69 4.81
N LEU A 117 4.55 -10.23 4.00
CA LEU A 117 4.25 -11.22 2.96
C LEU A 117 4.55 -12.67 3.36
N ARG A 118 4.91 -12.91 4.63
CA ARG A 118 5.38 -14.23 5.13
C ARG A 118 4.36 -15.36 4.93
N HIS A 119 3.09 -15.00 4.90
CA HIS A 119 1.95 -15.90 4.75
C HIS A 119 1.30 -15.81 3.36
N LEU A 120 1.75 -14.85 2.54
CA LEU A 120 1.25 -14.58 1.21
C LEU A 120 1.82 -15.67 0.30
N GLY A 121 1.01 -16.67 -0.02
CA GLY A 121 1.46 -17.86 -0.73
C GLY A 121 0.69 -19.13 -0.42
N GLY A 122 -0.07 -19.15 0.69
CA GLY A 122 -0.86 -20.32 1.07
C GLY A 122 -0.03 -21.59 1.32
N ARG A 123 -0.65 -22.59 1.93
CA ARG A 123 -0.13 -23.96 2.00
C ARG A 123 -0.97 -24.80 1.04
N GLU A 124 -0.69 -24.71 -0.26
CA GLU A 124 -1.20 -25.73 -1.19
C GLU A 124 -0.27 -26.95 -1.22
N VAL A 125 -0.82 -28.06 -1.71
CA VAL A 125 -0.22 -29.41 -1.80
C VAL A 125 1.18 -29.42 -2.44
N ASP A 126 1.49 -28.45 -3.30
CA ASP A 126 2.75 -28.39 -4.05
C ASP A 126 3.89 -27.62 -3.36
N ASN A 127 3.63 -27.00 -2.19
CA ASN A 127 4.61 -26.28 -1.36
C ASN A 127 5.45 -25.19 -2.10
N ARG A 128 4.98 -24.72 -3.27
CA ARG A 128 5.61 -23.64 -4.04
C ARG A 128 4.98 -22.28 -3.67
N PRO A 129 5.79 -21.25 -3.40
CA PRO A 129 5.31 -19.91 -3.11
C PRO A 129 4.60 -19.32 -4.35
N LYS A 130 3.38 -18.80 -4.18
CA LYS A 130 2.62 -18.14 -5.24
C LYS A 130 2.36 -16.69 -4.88
N LEU A 131 2.75 -15.76 -5.77
CA LEU A 131 2.37 -14.36 -5.62
C LEU A 131 0.93 -14.19 -6.09
N ARG A 132 0.00 -14.08 -5.13
CA ARG A 132 -1.41 -13.86 -5.40
C ARG A 132 -1.72 -12.38 -5.50
N VAL A 133 -2.29 -11.97 -6.63
CA VAL A 133 -2.58 -10.59 -6.97
C VAL A 133 -4.03 -10.43 -7.40
N TRP A 134 -4.65 -9.34 -7.00
CA TRP A 134 -5.92 -8.89 -7.55
C TRP A 134 -5.72 -7.62 -8.36
N ILE A 135 -6.31 -7.55 -9.55
CA ILE A 135 -6.38 -6.32 -10.37
C ILE A 135 -7.72 -6.33 -11.10
N ASP A 136 -8.45 -5.23 -11.00
CA ASP A 136 -9.85 -5.10 -11.44
C ASP A 136 -10.03 -5.47 -12.92
N CYS A 137 -9.17 -4.96 -13.80
CA CYS A 137 -9.28 -5.08 -15.24
C CYS A 137 -9.09 -6.51 -15.78
N ILE A 138 -8.61 -7.44 -14.94
CA ILE A 138 -8.44 -8.88 -15.28
C ILE A 138 -9.29 -9.77 -14.37
N CYS A 139 -9.46 -9.41 -13.09
CA CYS A 139 -10.15 -10.28 -12.13
C CYS A 139 -11.68 -10.11 -12.17
N VAL A 140 -12.18 -8.98 -12.67
CA VAL A 140 -13.62 -8.69 -12.78
C VAL A 140 -14.09 -8.94 -14.20
N ASN A 141 -15.14 -9.75 -14.36
CA ASN A 141 -15.77 -9.90 -15.66
C ASN A 141 -16.72 -8.72 -15.93
N SER A 142 -16.19 -7.65 -16.53
CA SER A 142 -16.98 -6.46 -16.86
C SER A 142 -18.11 -6.71 -17.88
N MET A 143 -18.09 -7.86 -18.57
CA MET A 143 -19.11 -8.24 -19.56
C MET A 143 -20.30 -8.95 -18.91
N ASP A 144 -20.17 -9.44 -17.68
CA ASP A 144 -21.29 -9.96 -16.91
C ASP A 144 -21.99 -8.80 -16.21
N SER A 145 -23.24 -8.53 -16.59
CA SER A 145 -24.04 -7.42 -16.02
C SER A 145 -24.26 -7.56 -14.51
N ARG A 146 -24.30 -8.80 -13.99
CA ARG A 146 -24.44 -9.08 -12.56
C ARG A 146 -23.15 -8.79 -11.80
N GLU A 147 -21.99 -9.11 -12.37
CA GLU A 147 -20.71 -8.74 -11.77
C GLU A 147 -20.49 -7.22 -11.87
N ASN A 148 -20.77 -6.62 -13.02
CA ASN A 148 -20.57 -5.19 -13.24
C ASN A 148 -21.42 -4.33 -12.30
N SER A 149 -22.68 -4.70 -12.06
CA SER A 149 -23.57 -4.01 -11.11
C SER A 149 -23.12 -4.13 -9.65
N LYS A 150 -22.33 -5.14 -9.30
CA LYS A 150 -21.79 -5.37 -7.94
C LYS A 150 -20.31 -5.01 -7.79
N SER A 151 -19.64 -4.64 -8.88
CA SER A 151 -18.20 -4.40 -8.95
C SER A 151 -17.71 -3.47 -7.84
N ARG A 152 -18.37 -2.32 -7.65
CA ARG A 152 -18.02 -1.34 -6.60
C ARG A 152 -18.04 -1.93 -5.18
N VAL A 153 -19.04 -2.75 -4.86
CA VAL A 153 -19.16 -3.39 -3.54
C VAL A 153 -18.07 -4.44 -3.35
N ILE A 154 -17.79 -5.24 -4.38
CA ILE A 154 -16.73 -6.23 -4.35
C ILE A 154 -15.36 -5.55 -4.20
N MET A 155 -15.11 -4.48 -4.96
CA MET A 155 -13.88 -3.70 -4.88
C MET A 155 -13.62 -3.19 -3.47
N TYR A 156 -14.64 -2.64 -2.81
CA TYR A 156 -14.55 -2.22 -1.41
C TYR A 156 -14.03 -3.35 -0.50
N HIS A 157 -14.64 -4.53 -0.57
CA HIS A 157 -14.24 -5.65 0.26
C HIS A 157 -12.86 -6.22 -0.10
N VAL A 158 -12.48 -6.19 -1.37
CA VAL A 158 -11.18 -6.66 -1.85
C VAL A 158 -10.08 -5.74 -1.35
N TYR A 159 -10.17 -4.43 -1.57
CA TYR A 159 -9.15 -3.49 -1.11
C TYR A 159 -9.01 -3.47 0.43
N GLN A 160 -10.12 -3.60 1.15
CA GLN A 160 -10.13 -3.68 2.62
C GLN A 160 -9.46 -4.95 3.17
N ARG A 161 -9.53 -6.07 2.44
CA ARG A 161 -8.98 -7.37 2.86
C ARG A 161 -7.58 -7.65 2.32
N ALA A 162 -7.13 -6.93 1.29
CA ALA A 162 -5.78 -7.06 0.77
C ALA A 162 -4.74 -6.82 1.87
N GLN A 163 -3.63 -7.58 1.84
CA GLN A 163 -2.51 -7.38 2.78
C GLN A 163 -1.85 -6.03 2.55
N MET A 164 -1.82 -5.61 1.30
CA MET A 164 -1.47 -4.26 0.86
C MET A 164 -2.22 -3.94 -0.43
N VAL A 165 -2.41 -2.65 -0.67
CA VAL A 165 -2.81 -2.16 -1.99
C VAL A 165 -1.66 -1.38 -2.58
N VAL A 166 -1.24 -1.80 -3.76
CA VAL A 166 -0.13 -1.22 -4.51
C VAL A 166 -0.70 -0.33 -5.59
N GLY A 167 -0.56 0.98 -5.41
CA GLY A 167 -0.76 1.97 -6.46
C GLY A 167 0.40 1.93 -7.44
N TRP A 168 0.17 1.44 -8.66
CA TRP A 168 1.18 1.48 -9.72
C TRP A 168 1.23 2.87 -10.35
N VAL A 169 2.38 3.53 -10.22
CA VAL A 169 2.59 4.93 -10.60
C VAL A 169 3.32 5.06 -11.94
N GLY A 170 3.95 3.98 -12.42
CA GLY A 170 4.63 3.91 -13.71
C GLY A 170 6.14 3.73 -13.60
N LEU A 171 6.84 3.97 -14.71
CA LEU A 171 8.29 3.86 -14.79
C LEU A 171 8.99 5.13 -14.30
N LYS A 172 10.21 4.93 -13.80
CA LYS A 172 11.11 6.00 -13.35
C LYS A 172 11.66 6.80 -14.52
N ILE A 173 11.95 8.07 -14.26
CA ILE A 173 12.91 8.88 -15.01
C ILE A 173 14.27 8.84 -14.26
N PRO A 174 15.38 9.31 -14.87
CA PRO A 174 16.70 9.26 -14.21
C PRO A 174 16.74 9.92 -12.82
N GLN A 175 15.96 10.99 -12.62
CA GLN A 175 15.89 11.75 -11.38
C GLN A 175 15.00 11.10 -10.30
N THR A 176 14.12 10.15 -10.66
CA THR A 176 13.11 9.62 -9.72
C THR A 176 13.75 9.06 -8.46
N ASP A 177 14.88 8.35 -8.57
CA ASP A 177 15.54 7.77 -7.39
C ASP A 177 16.05 8.81 -6.40
N LEU A 178 16.51 9.97 -6.87
CA LEU A 178 16.92 11.08 -6.01
C LEU A 178 15.70 11.73 -5.34
N GLY A 179 14.59 11.85 -6.07
CA GLY A 179 13.33 12.32 -5.49
C GLY A 179 12.78 11.41 -4.40
N ILE A 180 12.80 10.08 -4.62
CA ILE A 180 12.40 9.12 -3.59
C ILE A 180 13.32 9.19 -2.37
N GLN A 181 14.63 9.39 -2.55
CA GLN A 181 15.56 9.60 -1.44
C GLN A 181 15.25 10.86 -0.64
N LEU A 182 14.85 11.95 -1.30
CA LEU A 182 14.40 13.17 -0.63
C LEU A 182 13.15 12.91 0.21
N ILE A 183 12.14 12.23 -0.35
CA ILE A 183 10.93 11.82 0.37
C ILE A 183 11.27 11.01 1.63
N GLN A 184 12.20 10.05 1.50
CA GLN A 184 12.66 9.22 2.61
C GLN A 184 13.45 10.03 3.65
N ALA A 185 14.28 10.99 3.23
CA ALA A 185 15.02 11.85 4.13
C ALA A 185 14.09 12.70 5.00
N PHE A 186 13.03 13.27 4.40
CA PHE A 186 11.99 13.99 5.13
C PHE A 186 11.29 13.09 6.17
N ASP A 187 10.83 11.90 5.77
CA ASP A 187 10.16 10.95 6.67
C ASP A 187 11.05 10.54 7.85
N ASN A 188 12.33 10.28 7.59
CA ASN A 188 13.30 9.86 8.61
C ASN A 188 13.68 10.99 9.58
N ALA A 189 13.68 12.25 9.13
CA ALA A 189 14.10 13.40 9.93
C ALA A 189 12.98 13.93 10.83
N MET A 190 11.73 13.90 10.35
CA MET A 190 10.58 14.39 11.13
C MET A 190 10.35 13.58 12.42
N PRO A 191 9.93 14.20 13.53
CA PRO A 191 9.49 13.48 14.73
C PRO A 191 8.30 12.55 14.43
N GLU A 192 8.15 11.48 15.19
CA GLU A 192 7.04 10.53 15.00
C GLU A 192 5.68 11.13 15.35
N THR A 193 5.64 11.97 16.39
CA THR A 193 4.46 12.68 16.91
C THR A 193 4.23 14.04 16.26
N TRP A 194 4.99 14.39 15.21
CA TRP A 194 4.92 15.72 14.61
C TRP A 194 3.51 16.03 14.11
N GLN A 195 2.98 17.19 14.53
CA GLN A 195 1.60 17.66 14.33
C GLN A 195 0.50 16.89 15.06
N GLU A 196 0.83 16.01 15.99
CA GLU A 196 -0.16 15.46 16.91
C GLU A 196 -0.64 16.53 17.94
N PRO A 197 -1.86 16.43 18.46
CA PRO A 197 -2.35 17.38 19.46
C PRO A 197 -1.44 17.42 20.70
N GLY A 198 -0.91 18.59 21.05
CA GLY A 198 0.04 18.78 22.17
C GLY A 198 1.52 18.78 21.76
N ASP A 199 1.86 18.28 20.57
CA ASP A 199 3.27 18.16 20.12
C ASP A 199 3.94 19.54 19.98
N LYS A 200 3.20 20.55 19.54
CA LYS A 200 3.72 21.92 19.38
C LYS A 200 4.05 22.59 20.71
N GLU A 201 3.26 22.31 21.75
CA GLU A 201 3.50 22.82 23.09
C GLU A 201 4.69 22.13 23.76
N GLU A 202 4.86 20.82 23.52
CA GLU A 202 5.96 20.01 24.06
C GLU A 202 7.29 20.24 23.32
N HIS A 203 7.24 20.47 22.01
CA HIS A 203 8.40 20.56 21.12
C HIS A 203 8.36 21.81 20.22
N PRO A 204 8.30 23.03 20.78
CA PRO A 204 8.22 24.27 19.99
C PRO A 204 9.40 24.46 19.01
N GLU A 205 10.56 23.88 19.29
CA GLU A 205 11.74 23.86 18.42
C GLU A 205 11.51 23.18 17.06
N ASN A 206 10.54 22.27 16.98
CA ASN A 206 10.21 21.55 15.75
C ASN A 206 9.24 22.30 14.83
N TYR A 207 8.81 23.50 15.23
CA TYR A 207 7.83 24.32 14.52
C TYR A 207 8.40 25.68 14.14
N SER A 208 7.63 26.43 13.35
CA SER A 208 7.98 27.80 12.96
C SER A 208 8.34 28.68 14.17
N PRO A 209 9.45 29.45 14.09
CA PRO A 209 10.35 29.58 12.93
C PRO A 209 11.55 28.61 12.93
N HIS A 210 11.68 27.70 13.90
CA HIS A 210 12.93 26.97 14.14
C HIS A 210 13.10 25.73 13.25
N HIS A 211 12.09 24.86 13.20
CA HIS A 211 12.09 23.61 12.42
C HIS A 211 13.37 22.77 12.62
N GLU A 212 13.80 22.54 13.86
CA GLU A 212 15.08 21.87 14.16
C GLU A 212 15.22 20.50 13.49
N TRP A 213 14.13 19.73 13.41
CA TRP A 213 14.09 18.45 12.69
C TRP A 213 14.51 18.53 11.22
N ALA A 214 14.35 19.69 10.58
CA ALA A 214 14.65 19.86 9.16
C ALA A 214 16.11 20.26 8.89
N ILE A 215 16.82 20.79 9.88
CA ILE A 215 18.25 21.17 9.77
C ILE A 215 19.10 20.11 9.05
N PRO A 216 19.05 18.80 9.41
CA PRO A 216 19.89 17.79 8.76
C PRO A 216 19.53 17.52 7.30
N ILE A 217 18.34 17.90 6.82
CA ILE A 217 17.85 17.54 5.48
C ILE A 217 17.54 18.73 4.59
N ILE A 218 17.49 19.95 5.12
CA ILE A 218 17.02 21.13 4.38
C ILE A 218 17.94 21.49 3.22
N HIS A 219 19.23 21.15 3.31
CA HIS A 219 20.19 21.31 2.23
C HIS A 219 19.89 20.43 1.00
N LEU A 220 19.10 19.37 1.16
CA LEU A 220 18.60 18.53 0.07
C LEU A 220 17.38 19.16 -0.62
N PHE A 221 16.72 20.12 0.03
CA PHE A 221 15.57 20.84 -0.48
C PHE A 221 15.99 22.03 -1.35
N ASP A 222 16.69 21.72 -2.45
CA ASP A 222 17.01 22.67 -3.51
C ASP A 222 16.02 22.48 -4.68
N PRO A 223 15.16 23.47 -4.97
CA PRO A 223 14.19 23.41 -6.07
C PRO A 223 14.81 23.21 -7.46
N GLN A 224 16.09 23.51 -7.64
CA GLN A 224 16.81 23.31 -8.91
C GLN A 224 17.56 21.98 -8.96
N SER A 225 17.54 21.19 -7.89
CA SER A 225 18.22 19.90 -7.84
C SER A 225 17.49 18.80 -8.62
N ASP A 226 18.24 17.79 -9.05
CA ASP A 226 17.66 16.56 -9.60
C ASP A 226 16.69 15.89 -8.61
N ALA A 227 16.90 16.04 -7.30
CA ALA A 227 15.98 15.50 -6.29
C ALA A 227 14.61 16.22 -6.31
N ALA A 228 14.59 17.54 -6.50
CA ALA A 228 13.34 18.28 -6.69
C ALA A 228 12.62 17.86 -7.96
N ILE A 229 13.35 17.68 -9.07
CA ILE A 229 12.78 17.17 -10.34
C ILE A 229 12.18 15.78 -10.14
N GLY A 230 12.90 14.86 -9.49
CA GLY A 230 12.40 13.51 -9.22
C GLY A 230 11.19 13.47 -8.28
N THR A 231 11.17 14.34 -7.28
CA THR A 231 10.04 14.48 -6.36
C THR A 231 8.82 15.02 -7.10
N ALA A 232 8.99 16.08 -7.89
CA ALA A 232 7.92 16.66 -8.70
C ALA A 232 7.39 15.66 -9.74
N ASP A 233 8.28 14.90 -10.40
CA ASP A 233 7.90 13.81 -11.31
C ASP A 233 6.97 12.81 -10.63
N PHE A 234 7.33 12.34 -9.42
CA PHE A 234 6.50 11.41 -8.67
C PHE A 234 5.15 12.02 -8.28
N LEU A 235 5.14 13.21 -7.68
CA LEU A 235 3.93 13.81 -7.12
C LEU A 235 2.92 14.23 -8.20
N ASN A 236 3.38 14.57 -9.41
CA ASN A 236 2.53 14.99 -10.53
C ASN A 236 2.09 13.84 -11.44
N ARG A 237 2.30 12.58 -11.04
CA ARG A 237 1.84 11.44 -11.86
C ARG A 237 0.33 11.43 -11.95
N ASN A 238 -0.18 11.18 -13.16
CA ASN A 238 -1.61 11.07 -13.49
C ASN A 238 -2.42 10.20 -12.52
N PHE A 239 -1.77 9.21 -11.91
CA PHE A 239 -2.33 8.36 -10.86
C PHE A 239 -2.96 9.19 -9.72
N PHE A 240 -2.26 10.21 -9.22
CA PHE A 240 -2.68 11.03 -8.08
C PHE A 240 -3.79 12.04 -8.39
N HIS A 241 -4.15 12.21 -9.66
CA HIS A 241 -5.22 13.12 -10.09
C HIS A 241 -6.59 12.42 -10.25
N ARG A 242 -6.68 11.11 -9.99
CA ARG A 242 -7.93 10.34 -10.12
C ARG A 242 -8.59 10.10 -8.77
N ARG A 243 -9.72 10.78 -8.52
CA ARG A 243 -10.50 10.65 -7.27
C ARG A 243 -10.80 9.19 -6.88
N TRP A 244 -11.22 8.36 -7.84
CA TRP A 244 -11.63 6.97 -7.57
C TRP A 244 -10.46 6.09 -7.09
N ILE A 245 -9.25 6.28 -7.62
CA ILE A 245 -8.05 5.54 -7.17
C ILE A 245 -7.78 5.81 -5.69
N LEU A 246 -8.09 7.01 -5.23
CA LEU A 246 -7.81 7.44 -3.88
C LEU A 246 -8.84 6.87 -2.90
N GLU A 247 -10.07 6.64 -3.35
CA GLU A 247 -11.05 5.85 -2.59
C GLU A 247 -10.57 4.41 -2.42
N GLU A 248 -9.97 3.79 -3.45
CA GLU A 248 -9.40 2.44 -3.35
C GLU A 248 -8.21 2.37 -2.38
N MET A 249 -7.28 3.32 -2.50
CA MET A 249 -6.13 3.43 -1.61
C MET A 249 -6.56 3.76 -0.17
N ALA A 250 -7.62 4.55 0.00
CA ALA A 250 -8.25 4.79 1.29
C ALA A 250 -8.81 3.49 1.90
N MET A 251 -9.25 2.51 1.12
CA MET A 251 -9.74 1.25 1.68
C MET A 251 -8.61 0.32 2.15
N ALA A 252 -7.37 0.54 1.69
CA ALA A 252 -6.23 -0.36 1.82
C ALA A 252 -5.62 -0.42 3.22
N ARG A 253 -5.53 -1.58 3.89
CA ARG A 253 -4.84 -1.68 5.20
C ARG A 253 -3.42 -1.09 5.19
N VAL A 254 -2.67 -1.40 4.14
CA VAL A 254 -1.32 -0.88 3.88
C VAL A 254 -1.32 -0.24 2.49
N PRO A 255 -1.60 1.07 2.35
CA PRO A 255 -1.52 1.76 1.07
C PRO A 255 -0.06 2.06 0.73
N THR A 256 0.35 1.61 -0.46
CA THR A 256 1.74 1.69 -0.94
C THR A 256 1.77 2.09 -2.40
N PHE A 257 2.74 2.91 -2.81
CA PHE A 257 2.93 3.33 -4.20
C PHE A 257 4.20 2.70 -4.77
N LEU A 258 4.11 2.15 -5.97
CA LEU A 258 5.21 1.53 -6.68
C LEU A 258 5.53 2.35 -7.94
N ILE A 259 6.76 2.82 -8.03
CA ILE A 259 7.31 3.50 -9.21
C ILE A 259 8.59 2.79 -9.66
N GLY A 260 8.54 2.14 -10.82
CA GLY A 260 9.56 1.16 -11.22
C GLY A 260 9.73 0.08 -10.15
N ASP A 261 10.88 0.04 -9.50
CA ASP A 261 11.21 -0.86 -8.38
C ASP A 261 11.23 -0.15 -7.00
N ALA A 262 10.93 1.15 -6.94
CA ALA A 262 10.90 1.90 -5.69
C ALA A 262 9.51 1.85 -5.03
N ILE A 263 9.50 1.56 -3.74
CA ILE A 263 8.32 1.58 -2.89
C ILE A 263 8.29 2.89 -2.10
N VAL A 264 7.17 3.61 -2.18
CA VAL A 264 6.88 4.78 -1.35
C VAL A 264 5.64 4.48 -0.52
N SER A 265 5.76 4.60 0.80
CA SER A 265 4.62 4.39 1.70
C SER A 265 3.71 5.60 1.73
N TRP A 266 2.45 5.38 2.10
CA TRP A 266 1.53 6.48 2.37
C TRP A 266 2.03 7.45 3.44
N LYS A 267 2.62 6.92 4.54
CA LYS A 267 3.21 7.73 5.62
C LYS A 267 4.23 8.72 5.08
N GLN A 268 5.10 8.28 4.19
CA GLN A 268 6.15 9.10 3.57
C GLN A 268 5.57 10.25 2.75
N LEU A 269 4.53 10.00 1.95
CA LEU A 269 3.88 11.06 1.17
C LEU A 269 3.15 12.06 2.06
N LEU A 270 2.46 11.57 3.09
CA LEU A 270 1.75 12.44 4.03
C LEU A 270 2.74 13.39 4.71
N ARG A 271 3.84 12.85 5.23
CA ARG A 271 4.84 13.64 5.96
C ARG A 271 5.50 14.67 5.06
N LEU A 272 5.86 14.29 3.83
CA LEU A 272 6.36 15.25 2.85
C LEU A 272 5.34 16.37 2.59
N ASN A 273 4.06 16.04 2.41
CA ASN A 273 3.02 17.04 2.19
C ASN A 273 2.87 18.00 3.37
N LEU A 274 2.83 17.48 4.60
CA LEU A 274 2.76 18.29 5.81
C LEU A 274 3.97 19.22 5.96
N ALA A 275 5.18 18.73 5.63
CA ALA A 275 6.37 19.57 5.61
C ALA A 275 6.30 20.66 4.54
N MET A 276 5.79 20.34 3.34
CA MET A 276 5.59 21.32 2.27
C MET A 276 4.60 22.41 2.69
N GLU A 277 3.46 22.05 3.28
CA GLU A 277 2.47 23.01 3.82
C GLU A 277 3.08 23.88 4.93
N GLU A 278 3.80 23.28 5.89
CA GLU A 278 4.46 24.01 6.97
C GLU A 278 5.43 25.07 6.43
N PHE A 279 6.32 24.71 5.50
CA PHE A 279 7.28 25.67 4.92
C PHE A 279 6.65 26.70 3.99
N LYS A 280 5.51 26.36 3.38
CA LYS A 280 4.78 27.28 2.51
C LYS A 280 4.07 28.36 3.32
N ASP A 281 3.39 27.96 4.39
CA ASP A 281 2.47 28.82 5.13
C ASP A 281 3.11 29.52 6.33
N HIS A 282 4.23 29.00 6.84
CA HIS A 282 4.90 29.53 8.03
C HIS A 282 6.33 30.01 7.76
N GLU A 283 6.86 30.85 8.65
CA GLU A 283 8.24 31.31 8.62
C GLU A 283 9.21 30.22 9.03
N SER A 284 10.41 30.23 8.46
CA SER A 284 11.43 29.23 8.76
C SER A 284 12.82 29.87 8.73
N ASN A 285 13.61 29.57 9.75
CA ASN A 285 15.02 29.94 9.86
C ASN A 285 15.90 29.06 8.98
N VAL A 286 15.40 27.88 8.57
CA VAL A 286 16.15 26.89 7.80
C VAL A 286 15.71 26.82 6.33
N CYS A 287 14.43 27.10 6.04
CA CYS A 287 13.88 27.11 4.69
C CYS A 287 13.70 28.57 4.21
N PRO A 288 14.49 29.06 3.24
CA PRO A 288 14.40 30.45 2.80
C PRO A 288 13.03 30.81 2.21
N ALA A 289 12.49 32.00 2.51
CA ALA A 289 11.19 32.43 1.97
C ALA A 289 11.11 32.43 0.43
N SER A 290 12.26 32.51 -0.26
CA SER A 290 12.35 32.41 -1.72
C SER A 290 11.95 31.03 -2.26
N THR A 291 11.95 29.97 -1.44
CA THR A 291 11.54 28.63 -1.87
C THR A 291 10.03 28.44 -1.90
N ARG A 292 9.27 29.23 -1.14
CA ARG A 292 7.80 29.12 -1.02
C ARG A 292 7.04 29.06 -2.35
N PRO A 293 7.33 29.89 -3.37
CA PRO A 293 6.62 29.82 -4.65
C PRO A 293 6.89 28.53 -5.44
N MET A 294 7.96 27.81 -5.11
CA MET A 294 8.36 26.56 -5.76
C MET A 294 7.86 25.31 -5.02
N ILE A 295 7.25 25.47 -3.84
CA ILE A 295 6.66 24.36 -3.10
C ILE A 295 5.37 23.94 -3.81
N HIS A 296 5.41 22.77 -4.44
CA HIS A 296 4.27 22.17 -5.10
C HIS A 296 3.29 21.61 -4.07
N GLU A 297 2.02 22.03 -4.15
CA GLU A 297 0.95 21.39 -3.39
C GLU A 297 0.60 20.05 -4.03
N PHE A 298 0.48 19.02 -3.21
CA PHE A 298 -0.16 17.79 -3.65
C PHE A 298 -1.66 18.09 -3.91
N PRO A 299 -2.32 17.45 -4.90
CA PRO A 299 -3.70 17.79 -5.23
C PRO A 299 -4.61 17.73 -3.99
N LEU A 300 -5.19 18.86 -3.56
CA LEU A 300 -5.94 19.01 -2.29
C LEU A 300 -7.08 17.99 -2.12
N GLY A 301 -7.78 17.63 -3.20
CA GLY A 301 -8.84 16.61 -3.15
C GLY A 301 -8.32 15.22 -2.79
N THR A 302 -7.04 14.97 -3.06
CA THR A 302 -6.36 13.70 -2.78
C THR A 302 -5.92 13.60 -1.33
N ILE A 303 -5.36 14.68 -0.80
CA ILE A 303 -4.92 14.76 0.58
C ILE A 303 -6.12 14.59 1.52
N HIS A 304 -7.21 15.36 1.31
CA HIS A 304 -8.38 15.31 2.20
C HIS A 304 -9.06 13.94 2.25
N ALA A 305 -9.30 13.31 1.09
CA ALA A 305 -9.94 11.99 1.04
C ALA A 305 -9.13 10.92 1.79
N LEU A 306 -7.80 11.04 1.77
CA LEU A 306 -6.90 10.09 2.39
C LEU A 306 -6.57 10.44 3.85
N LEU A 307 -6.52 11.72 4.22
CA LEU A 307 -6.42 12.20 5.61
C LEU A 307 -7.65 11.77 6.42
N ASP A 308 -8.86 11.97 5.88
CA ASP A 308 -10.11 11.54 6.53
C ASP A 308 -10.09 10.05 6.86
N GLU A 309 -9.58 9.25 5.94
CA GLU A 309 -9.46 7.82 6.12
C GLU A 309 -8.35 7.44 7.12
N PHE A 310 -7.21 8.11 7.04
CA PHE A 310 -6.12 7.91 7.99
C PHE A 310 -6.57 8.27 9.42
N GLU A 311 -7.31 9.36 9.60
CA GLU A 311 -7.92 9.72 10.86
C GLU A 311 -8.92 8.68 11.37
N LYS A 312 -9.82 8.19 10.49
CA LYS A 312 -10.75 7.11 10.83
C LYS A 312 -9.98 5.89 11.35
N ARG A 313 -8.84 5.56 10.75
CA ARG A 313 -8.00 4.43 11.18
C ARG A 313 -7.30 4.68 12.49
N LYS A 314 -6.71 5.86 12.71
CA LYS A 314 -6.12 6.22 14.00
C LYS A 314 -7.16 6.12 15.12
N LYS A 315 -8.40 6.56 14.84
CA LYS A 315 -9.55 6.41 15.76
C LYS A 315 -9.93 4.94 15.99
N MET A 316 -10.01 4.11 14.94
CA MET A 316 -10.33 2.67 15.06
C MET A 316 -9.23 1.88 15.79
N ALA A 317 -7.96 2.07 15.47
CA ALA A 317 -6.83 1.42 16.13
C ALA A 317 -6.72 1.81 17.61
N LYS A 318 -6.96 3.09 17.93
CA LYS A 318 -7.04 3.57 19.31
C LYS A 318 -8.20 2.90 20.05
N MET A 319 -9.37 2.79 19.42
CA MET A 319 -10.54 2.09 20.00
C MET A 319 -10.27 0.60 20.23
N GLU A 320 -9.65 -0.10 19.28
CA GLU A 320 -9.26 -1.51 19.42
C GLU A 320 -8.23 -1.70 20.54
N SER A 321 -7.24 -0.80 20.66
CA SER A 321 -6.27 -0.83 21.75
C SER A 321 -6.93 -0.63 23.11
N LEU A 322 -7.82 0.34 23.25
CA LEU A 322 -8.59 0.60 24.48
C LEU A 322 -9.47 -0.60 24.85
N ASN A 323 -10.10 -1.24 23.86
CA ASN A 323 -10.91 -2.44 24.07
C ASN A 323 -10.07 -3.68 24.40
N SER A 324 -8.87 -3.82 23.84
CA SER A 324 -7.96 -4.92 24.22
C SER A 324 -7.43 -4.76 25.64
N THR A 325 -7.22 -3.52 26.08
CA THR A 325 -6.72 -3.20 27.43
C THR A 325 -7.81 -3.36 28.49
N SER A 326 -9.09 -3.13 28.15
CA SER A 326 -10.23 -3.34 29.05
C SER A 326 -10.58 -4.82 29.26
N VAL A 327 -10.29 -5.69 28.29
CA VAL A 327 -10.51 -7.15 28.41
C VAL A 327 -9.45 -7.82 29.31
N THR A 328 -8.22 -7.30 29.35
CA THR A 328 -7.18 -7.78 30.28
C THR A 328 -7.33 -7.27 31.73
N GLY A 329 -8.13 -6.24 31.97
CA GLY A 329 -8.39 -5.70 33.32
C GLY A 329 -9.53 -6.36 34.10
N SER A 330 -10.24 -7.34 33.51
CA SER A 330 -11.52 -7.83 34.04
C SER A 330 -11.51 -9.29 34.52
N VAL A 331 -10.34 -9.92 34.68
CA VAL A 331 -10.23 -11.31 35.20
C VAL A 331 -9.19 -11.41 36.32
N THR A 332 -9.44 -10.72 37.44
CA THR A 332 -8.91 -11.09 38.77
C THR A 332 -9.71 -10.38 39.85
N SER A 333 -10.96 -10.80 40.13
CA SER A 333 -11.71 -10.44 41.35
C SER A 333 -13.01 -11.26 41.45
N ALA A 334 -12.91 -12.59 41.55
CA ALA A 334 -13.97 -13.43 42.07
C ALA A 334 -13.41 -14.83 42.26
N ASP A 335 -12.85 -15.10 43.44
CA ASP A 335 -12.88 -16.41 44.10
C ASP A 335 -12.09 -16.33 45.41
N SER A 336 -12.71 -15.75 46.43
CA SER A 336 -12.37 -16.09 47.82
C SER A 336 -13.56 -15.74 48.71
N ILE A 337 -14.49 -16.69 48.86
CA ILE A 337 -15.34 -16.87 50.06
C ILE A 337 -15.89 -18.30 50.03
N SER A 338 -15.92 -18.91 51.22
CA SER A 338 -16.55 -20.19 51.61
C SER A 338 -15.70 -21.45 51.50
N HIS A 339 -14.91 -21.70 52.55
CA HIS A 339 -14.95 -22.98 53.25
C HIS A 339 -14.69 -22.75 54.75
N GLN A 340 -15.77 -22.69 55.53
CA GLN A 340 -15.78 -23.11 56.93
C GLN A 340 -16.10 -24.62 56.92
N ASP A 341 -15.28 -25.48 57.55
CA ASP A 341 -15.52 -25.88 58.94
C ASP A 341 -14.67 -27.09 59.38
N SER A 342 -14.37 -27.06 60.69
CA SER A 342 -14.06 -28.19 61.59
C SER A 342 -12.69 -28.90 61.46
N ASN A 343 -11.78 -28.63 62.40
CA ASN A 343 -11.48 -29.64 63.41
C ASN A 343 -10.73 -29.13 64.66
N THR A 344 -11.33 -29.53 65.78
CA THR A 344 -10.95 -29.56 67.19
C THR A 344 -9.47 -29.71 67.61
N ARG A 345 -9.18 -29.07 68.77
CA ARG A 345 -8.56 -29.59 70.02
C ARG A 345 -7.12 -29.19 70.42
N SER A 346 -7.10 -28.49 71.57
CA SER A 346 -6.31 -28.76 72.79
C SER A 346 -5.07 -27.91 73.10
N ILE A 347 -5.17 -27.31 74.28
CA ILE A 347 -4.25 -26.46 75.06
C ILE A 347 -3.20 -27.34 75.81
N PRO A 348 -2.19 -26.80 76.54
CA PRO A 348 -2.31 -25.86 77.68
C PRO A 348 -1.63 -24.51 77.50
#